data_AF-A0A4Y2PQH1-F1
#
_entry.id   AF-A0A4Y2PQH1-F1
#
_cell.length_a   1.000
_cell.length_b   1.000
_cell.length_c   1.000
_cell.angle_alpha   90.00
_cell.angle_beta   90.00
_cell.angle_gamma   90.00
#
_symmetry.space_group_name_H-M   'P 1'
#
loop_
_entity.id
_entity.type
_entity.pdbx_description
1 polymer ?
#
loop_
_entity_poly.entity_id
_entity_poly.type
_entity_poly.pdbx_seq_one_letter_code
_entity_poly.pdbx_strand_id
1 'polypeptide(L)'
;MGPLQVSACELFNEPSLIWALRDEGRPTRVPLLTALYKALLLSWDRQHYHWTVDDWKHVTSSDESRFQLHRTDARVRVWRQHH
;
A
#
# COMPACT_ATOMS: atom_id res chain seq x y z
N MET A 1 20.00 -10.22 16.50
CA MET A 1 18.53 -10.22 16.30
C MET A 1 18.25 -9.23 15.18
N GLY A 2 18.24 -9.69 13.92
CA GLY A 2 18.02 -8.80 12.78
C GLY A 2 16.53 -8.45 12.64
N PRO A 3 16.17 -7.24 12.21
CA PRO A 3 14.78 -6.91 11.94
C PRO A 3 14.30 -7.84 10.82
N LEU A 4 13.17 -8.53 11.04
CA LEU A 4 12.49 -9.34 10.05
C LEU A 4 12.04 -8.41 8.92
N GLN A 5 12.87 -8.29 7.89
CA GLN A 5 12.58 -7.53 6.69
C GLN A 5 11.67 -8.41 5.84
N VAL A 6 10.38 -8.40 6.17
CA VAL A 6 9.34 -9.06 5.38
C VAL A 6 9.41 -8.45 3.98
N SER A 7 9.77 -9.26 2.98
CA SER A 7 9.83 -8.79 1.60
C SER A 7 8.45 -8.31 1.19
N ALA A 8 8.37 -7.17 0.50
CA ALA A 8 7.09 -6.70 -0.04
C ALA A 8 6.40 -7.77 -0.89
N CYS A 9 7.16 -8.69 -1.48
CA CYS A 9 6.64 -9.82 -2.26
C CYS A 9 5.93 -10.88 -1.42
N GLU A 10 6.32 -11.09 -0.16
CA GLU A 10 5.66 -12.03 0.77
C GLU A 10 4.28 -11.52 1.19
N LEU A 11 4.11 -10.19 1.29
CA LEU A 11 2.82 -9.55 1.60
C LEU A 11 1.78 -9.73 0.50
N PHE A 12 2.19 -9.96 -0.75
CA PHE A 12 1.30 -10.18 -1.89
C PHE A 12 0.98 -11.64 -2.18
N ASN A 13 1.63 -12.59 -1.50
CA ASN A 13 1.48 -14.02 -1.76
C ASN A 13 0.77 -14.79 -0.62
N GLU A 14 0.74 -14.23 0.59
CA GLU A 14 0.08 -14.84 1.74
C GLU A 14 -1.19 -14.06 2.16
N PRO A 15 -2.30 -14.74 2.52
CA PRO A 15 -3.45 -14.10 3.15
C PRO A 15 -3.12 -13.80 4.62
N SER A 16 -2.19 -12.88 4.84
CA SER A 16 -1.75 -12.44 6.16
C SER A 16 -2.73 -11.43 6.77
N LEU A 17 -2.76 -11.34 8.11
CA LEU A 17 -3.70 -10.58 8.96
C LEU A 17 -3.89 -9.09 8.59
N ILE A 18 -3.06 -8.52 7.72
CA ILE A 18 -3.22 -7.18 7.16
C ILE A 18 -4.54 -7.05 6.37
N TRP A 19 -4.99 -8.13 5.71
CA TRP A 19 -6.31 -8.15 5.05
C TRP A 19 -7.48 -8.06 6.02
N ALA A 20 -7.31 -8.55 7.26
CA ALA A 20 -8.38 -8.64 8.26
C ALA A 20 -8.62 -7.34 9.04
N LEU A 21 -7.65 -6.42 9.09
CA LEU A 21 -7.78 -5.13 9.78
C LEU A 21 -8.37 -4.01 8.92
N ARG A 22 -8.71 -4.28 7.65
CA ARG A 22 -9.27 -3.29 6.71
C ARG A 22 -10.68 -3.65 6.25
N ASP A 23 -11.52 -4.06 7.19
CA ASP A 23 -12.94 -4.28 6.93
C ASP A 23 -13.77 -3.09 7.41
N GLU A 24 -13.97 -2.12 6.51
CA GLU A 24 -15.04 -1.12 6.62
C GLU A 24 -15.63 -0.94 5.20
N GLY A 25 -16.20 -2.03 4.67
CA GLY A 25 -17.20 -2.00 3.60
C GLY A 25 -16.76 -1.55 2.20
N ARG A 26 -15.46 -1.45 1.92
CA ARG A 26 -14.96 -1.08 0.57
C ARG A 26 -14.32 -2.28 -0.11
N PRO A 27 -14.80 -2.71 -1.29
CA PRO A 27 -14.12 -3.74 -2.06
C PRO A 27 -12.73 -3.21 -2.43
N THR A 28 -11.70 -3.75 -1.77
CA THR A 28 -10.31 -3.40 -2.06
C THR A 28 -10.00 -3.97 -3.44
N ARG A 29 -9.91 -3.08 -4.45
CA ARG A 29 -9.45 -3.45 -5.79
C ARG A 29 -7.95 -3.63 -5.74
N VAL A 30 -7.53 -4.83 -5.35
CA VAL A 30 -6.13 -5.24 -5.45
C VAL A 30 -5.86 -5.52 -6.92
N PRO A 31 -4.86 -4.86 -7.55
CA PRO A 31 -4.48 -5.23 -8.90
C PRO A 31 -3.99 -6.68 -8.88
N LEU A 32 -4.60 -7.53 -9.71
CA LEU A 32 -4.07 -8.87 -9.94
C LEU A 32 -2.73 -8.71 -10.64
N LEU A 33 -1.64 -8.95 -9.92
CA LEU A 33 -0.30 -8.84 -10.48
C LEU A 33 -0.05 -10.02 -11.43
N THR A 34 0.23 -9.71 -12.69
CA THR A 34 0.66 -10.70 -13.69
C THR A 34 1.96 -11.39 -13.22
N ALA A 35 2.16 -12.66 -13.57
CA ALA A 35 3.35 -13.42 -13.19
C ALA A 35 4.67 -12.70 -13.53
N LEU A 36 4.73 -11.98 -14.66
CA LEU A 36 5.87 -11.15 -15.05
C LEU A 36 6.18 -10.05 -14.04
N TYR A 37 5.16 -9.33 -13.57
CA TYR A 37 5.34 -8.24 -12.62
C TYR A 37 5.78 -8.76 -11.24
N LYS A 38 5.27 -9.93 -10.82
CA LYS A 38 5.74 -10.62 -9.62
C LYS A 38 7.23 -10.99 -9.72
N ALA A 39 7.66 -11.51 -10.86
CA ALA A 39 9.07 -11.86 -11.08
C ALA A 39 9.97 -10.61 -11.08
N LEU A 40 9.51 -9.50 -11.67
CA LEU A 40 10.24 -8.22 -11.65
C LEU A 40 10.39 -7.67 -10.23
N LEU A 41 9.32 -7.65 -9.44
CA LEU A 41 9.37 -7.22 -8.03
C LEU A 41 10.33 -8.08 -7.20
N LEU A 42 10.29 -9.40 -7.37
CA LEU A 42 11.21 -10.32 -6.68
C LEU A 42 12.68 -10.10 -7.09
N SER A 43 12.92 -9.83 -8.38
CA SER A 43 14.26 -9.54 -8.88
C SER A 43 14.80 -8.22 -8.33
N TRP A 44 13.93 -7.22 -8.22
CA TRP A 44 14.23 -5.93 -7.63
C TRP A 44 14.58 -6.09 -6.15
N ASP A 45 13.72 -6.76 -5.38
CA ASP A 45 13.93 -6.98 -3.95
C ASP A 45 15.25 -7.70 -3.66
N ARG A 46 15.59 -8.76 -4.41
CA ARG A 46 16.87 -9.47 -4.27
C ARG A 46 18.08 -8.61 -4.57
N GLN A 47 18.00 -7.75 -5.58
CA GLN A 47 19.10 -6.81 -5.91
C GLN A 47 19.30 -5.76 -4.82
N HIS A 48 18.23 -5.42 -4.10
CA HIS A 48 18.18 -4.36 -3.11
C HIS A 48 18.18 -4.89 -1.67
N TYR A 49 18.34 -6.21 -1.49
CA TYR A 49 18.25 -6.89 -0.20
C TYR A 49 19.31 -6.41 0.80
N HIS A 50 20.50 -6.04 0.30
CA HIS A 50 21.61 -5.57 1.11
C HIS A 50 21.70 -4.04 1.22
N TRP A 51 20.67 -3.31 0.77
CA TRP A 51 20.67 -1.85 0.84
C TRP A 51 20.68 -1.34 2.28
N THR A 52 21.61 -0.45 2.55
CA THR A 52 21.74 0.24 3.82
C THR A 52 20.86 1.50 3.86
N VAL A 53 20.69 2.09 5.04
CA VAL A 53 19.94 3.34 5.20
C VAL A 53 20.54 4.48 4.36
N ASP A 54 21.85 4.49 4.15
CA ASP A 54 22.51 5.49 3.32
C ASP A 54 22.26 5.27 1.83
N ASP A 55 22.11 4.01 1.39
CA ASP A 55 21.72 3.70 0.02
C ASP A 55 20.29 4.21 -0.28
N TRP A 56 19.37 4.06 0.68
CA TRP A 56 18.01 4.58 0.56
C TRP A 56 17.94 6.10 0.43
N LYS A 57 18.88 6.85 1.02
CA LYS A 57 18.91 8.32 0.92
C LYS A 57 19.20 8.81 -0.50
N HIS A 58 19.81 7.97 -1.34
CA HIS A 58 20.10 8.31 -2.73
C HIS A 58 18.93 8.03 -3.67
N VAL A 59 17.86 7.39 -3.19
CA VAL A 59 16.67 7.07 -3.99
C VAL A 59 15.72 8.26 -3.99
N THR A 60 15.47 8.83 -5.18
CA THR A 60 14.43 9.85 -5.35
C THR A 60 13.15 9.18 -5.84
N SER A 61 12.08 9.26 -5.04
CA SER A 61 10.75 8.75 -5.40
C SER A 61 9.85 9.89 -5.89
N SER A 62 9.08 9.64 -6.94
CA SER A 62 8.01 10.52 -7.44
C SER A 62 6.74 9.67 -7.57
N ASP A 63 5.62 10.18 -7.08
CA ASP A 63 4.30 9.54 -7.19
C ASP A 63 3.22 10.61 -7.37
N GLU A 64 2.22 10.31 -8.21
CA GLU A 64 1.06 11.16 -8.42
C GLU A 64 -0.12 10.71 -7.56
N SER A 65 -0.39 11.44 -6.48
CA SER A 65 -1.57 11.21 -5.66
C SER A 65 -2.76 12.09 -6.08
N ARG A 66 -3.96 11.49 -6.10
CA ARG A 66 -5.21 12.22 -6.35
C ARG A 66 -5.86 12.62 -5.04
N PHE A 67 -5.81 13.90 -4.72
CA PHE A 67 -6.54 14.49 -3.59
C PHE A 67 -7.95 14.91 -4.03
N GLN A 68 -8.98 14.39 -3.37
CA GLN A 68 -10.36 14.84 -3.58
C GLN A 68 -10.67 16.02 -2.64
N LEU A 69 -11.08 17.15 -3.20
CA LEU A 69 -11.49 18.33 -2.43
C LEU A 69 -12.80 18.11 -1.65
N HIS A 70 -13.72 17.33 -2.22
CA HIS A 70 -14.97 16.94 -1.58
C HIS A 70 -15.12 15.42 -1.70
N ARG A 71 -15.40 14.75 -0.57
CA ARG A 71 -15.65 13.31 -0.54
C ARG A 71 -17.01 13.07 -1.22
N THR A 72 -17.01 12.55 -2.45
CA THR A 72 -18.24 12.25 -3.22
C THR A 72 -19.15 11.20 -2.55
N ASP A 73 -18.64 10.55 -1.50
CA ASP A 73 -19.26 9.46 -0.77
C ASP A 73 -19.81 9.89 0.62
N ALA A 74 -19.68 11.17 0.96
CA ALA A 74 -20.22 11.68 2.22
C ALA A 74 -21.67 12.10 2.01
N ARG A 75 -22.62 11.27 2.48
CA ARG A 75 -23.91 11.78 2.95
C ARG A 75 -23.60 12.80 4.05
N VAL A 76 -23.57 14.08 3.69
CA VAL A 76 -23.38 15.17 4.65
C VAL A 76 -24.58 15.13 5.58
N ARG A 77 -24.36 14.81 6.87
CA ARG A 77 -25.40 14.92 7.89
C ARG A 77 -25.61 16.40 8.18
N VAL A 78 -26.66 16.96 7.57
CA VAL A 78 -27.12 18.32 7.81
C VAL A 78 -28.16 18.28 8.93
N TRP A 79 -27.92 19.05 9.99
CA TRP A 79 -28.91 19.30 11.03
C TRP A 79 -29.26 20.79 11.01
N ARG A 80 -30.54 21.12 11.23
CA ARG A 80 -30.96 22.48 11.51
C ARG A 80 -31.23 22.60 13.01
N GLN A 81 -30.64 23.59 13.65
CA GLN A 81 -30.97 23.94 15.02
C GLN A 81 -32.39 24.50 15.03
N HIS A 82 -33.28 23.86 15.77
CA HIS A 82 -34.61 24.41 16.03
C HIS A 82 -34.46 25.52 17.09
N HIS A 83 -34.95 26.71 16.77
CA HIS A 83 -35.15 27.80 17.73
C HIS A 83 -36.48 27.59 18.46
#